data_AF-A0A8T5HH67-F1
#
_entry.id   AF-A0A8T5HH67-F1
#
_cell.length_a   1.000
_cell.length_b   1.000
_cell.length_c   1.000
_cell.angle_alpha   90.00
_cell.angle_beta   90.00
_cell.angle_gamma   90.00
#
_symmetry.space_group_name_H-M   'P 1'
#
loop_
_entity.id
_entity.type
_entity.pdbx_description
1 polymer ?
#
loop_
_entity_poly.entity_id
_entity_poly.type
_entity_poly.pdbx_seq_one_letter_code
_entity_poly.pdbx_strand_id
1 'polypeptide(L)'
;MAKVTRVGGRGTTRRKTDTSKKSTFSGDSYKEYQETQKKAAGNRSVSTGRGTGKRKLSSTPTTKKVSTKGRTRSTGRGTGSRKTES
;
A
#
# COMPACT_ATOMS: atom_id res chain seq x y z
N MET A 1 12.70 -22.77 -0.09
CA MET A 1 11.50 -21.98 -0.44
C MET A 1 10.75 -21.61 0.84
N ALA A 2 10.52 -20.33 1.12
CA ALA A 2 10.10 -19.86 2.44
C ALA A 2 8.57 -19.87 2.58
N LYS A 3 8.01 -20.76 3.40
CA LYS A 3 6.57 -20.77 3.69
C LYS A 3 6.27 -19.76 4.79
N VAL A 4 5.56 -18.67 4.49
CA VAL A 4 5.20 -17.66 5.49
C VAL A 4 3.93 -18.11 6.23
N THR A 5 4.07 -18.36 7.53
CA THR A 5 2.93 -18.65 8.41
C THR A 5 2.41 -17.33 8.98
N ARG A 6 1.22 -16.90 8.55
CA ARG A 6 0.55 -15.71 9.10
C ARG A 6 -0.27 -16.11 10.31
N VAL A 7 0.04 -15.51 11.46
CA VAL A 7 -0.72 -15.66 12.70
C VAL A 7 -1.74 -14.52 12.78
N GLY A 8 -3.02 -14.83 12.99
CA GLY A 8 -4.07 -13.84 13.16
C GLY A 8 -3.93 -13.06 14.46
N GLY A 9 -4.62 -11.93 14.57
CA GLY A 9 -4.42 -10.94 15.65
C GLY A 9 -4.63 -11.44 17.08
N ARG A 10 -5.27 -12.60 17.29
CA ARG A 10 -5.43 -13.25 18.61
C ARG A 10 -4.64 -14.57 18.74
N GLY A 11 -3.73 -14.88 17.82
CA GLY A 11 -2.94 -16.12 17.87
C GLY A 11 -3.69 -17.40 17.48
N THR A 12 -5.02 -17.40 17.49
CA THR A 12 -5.87 -18.59 17.31
C THR A 12 -5.98 -19.08 15.87
N THR A 13 -5.72 -18.23 14.87
CA THR A 13 -5.78 -18.61 13.47
C THR A 13 -4.41 -18.54 12.81
N ARG A 14 -4.01 -19.62 12.14
CA ARG A 14 -2.76 -19.68 11.36
C ARG A 14 -3.08 -19.97 9.91
N ARG A 15 -2.70 -19.07 9.00
CA ARG A 15 -2.80 -19.29 7.54
C ARG A 15 -1.41 -19.52 6.98
N LYS A 16 -1.21 -20.69 6.36
CA LYS A 16 0.02 -21.00 5.63
C LYS A 16 -0.16 -20.51 4.19
N THR A 17 0.51 -19.42 3.84
CA THR A 17 0.52 -18.89 2.47
C THR A 17 1.86 -19.19 1.83
N ASP A 18 1.82 -19.75 0.62
CA ASP A 18 3.00 -19.96 -0.19
C ASP A 18 3.53 -18.62 -0.72
N THR A 19 4.85 -18.41 -0.67
CA THR A 19 5.51 -17.19 -1.17
C THR A 19 5.50 -17.07 -2.69
N SER A 20 5.16 -18.14 -3.40
CA SER A 20 5.01 -18.14 -4.87
C SER A 20 3.81 -17.32 -5.36
N LYS A 21 2.81 -17.08 -4.49
CA LYS A 21 1.60 -16.32 -4.85
C LYS A 21 1.89 -14.83 -4.74
N LYS A 22 1.60 -14.08 -5.83
CA LYS A 22 1.72 -12.62 -5.87
C LYS A 22 1.08 -12.00 -4.64
N SER A 23 1.77 -11.05 -4.00
CA SER A 23 1.28 -10.42 -2.78
C SER A 23 -0.06 -9.73 -3.05
N THR A 24 -1.10 -10.16 -2.33
CA THR A 24 -2.42 -9.54 -2.34
C THR A 24 -2.52 -8.33 -1.41
N PHE A 25 -1.40 -7.93 -0.80
CA PHE A 25 -1.36 -6.91 0.26
C PHE A 25 -0.42 -5.76 -0.07
N SER A 26 0.55 -5.96 -0.97
CA SER A 26 1.60 -4.99 -1.27
C SER A 26 2.21 -5.21 -2.65
N GLY A 27 2.86 -4.19 -3.19
CA GLY A 27 3.55 -4.25 -4.49
C GLY A 27 2.66 -3.90 -5.68
N ASP A 28 3.20 -4.07 -6.88
CA ASP A 28 2.55 -3.63 -8.12
C ASP A 28 1.31 -4.47 -8.45
N SER A 29 1.32 -5.77 -8.15
CA SER A 29 0.14 -6.64 -8.28
C SER A 29 -1.05 -6.20 -7.43
N TYR A 30 -0.79 -5.60 -6.27
CA TYR A 30 -1.85 -5.07 -5.41
C TYR A 30 -2.39 -3.72 -5.89
N LYS A 31 -1.56 -2.91 -6.57
CA LYS A 31 -2.01 -1.66 -7.20
C LYS A 31 -2.96 -1.96 -8.34
N GLU A 32 -2.60 -2.90 -9.21
CA GLU A 32 -3.46 -3.36 -10.31
C GLU A 32 -4.82 -3.86 -9.78
N TYR A 33 -4.80 -4.69 -8.73
CA TYR A 33 -6.03 -5.12 -8.06
C TYR A 33 -6.85 -3.93 -7.53
N GLN A 34 -6.24 -2.97 -6.84
CA GLN A 34 -6.97 -1.79 -6.36
C GLN A 34 -7.55 -0.93 -7.48
N GLU A 35 -6.88 -0.81 -8.62
CA GLU A 35 -7.39 -0.08 -9.77
C GLU A 35 -8.63 -0.74 -10.37
N THR A 36 -8.63 -2.08 -10.49
CA THR A 36 -9.83 -2.82 -10.95
C THR A 36 -11.00 -2.64 -9.99
N GLN A 37 -10.75 -2.70 -8.67
CA GLN A 37 -11.78 -2.49 -7.65
C GLN A 37 -12.30 -1.05 -7.65
N LYS A 38 -11.43 -0.05 -7.85
CA LYS A 38 -11.82 1.36 -7.96
C LYS A 38 -12.70 1.61 -9.18
N LYS A 39 -12.40 1.00 -10.32
CA LYS A 39 -13.23 1.07 -11.54
C LYS A 39 -14.61 0.47 -11.28
N ALA A 40 -14.68 -0.73 -10.70
CA ALA A 40 -15.95 -1.39 -10.36
C ALA A 40 -16.78 -0.60 -9.31
N ALA A 41 -16.10 0.08 -8.37
CA ALA A 41 -16.74 0.86 -7.32
C ALA A 41 -16.95 2.35 -7.67
N GLY A 42 -16.75 2.76 -8.92
CA GLY A 42 -16.70 4.18 -9.32
C GLY A 42 -17.94 5.00 -8.94
N ASN A 43 -19.12 4.37 -8.89
CA ASN A 43 -20.38 5.02 -8.54
C ASN A 43 -20.59 5.22 -7.04
N ARG A 44 -19.79 4.57 -6.18
CA ARG A 44 -19.85 4.74 -4.73
C ARG A 44 -19.25 6.08 -4.34
N SER A 45 -19.87 6.75 -3.38
CA SER A 45 -19.39 8.02 -2.84
C SER A 45 -18.67 7.81 -1.52
N VAL A 46 -17.59 8.55 -1.32
CA VAL A 46 -16.86 8.64 -0.05
C VAL A 46 -17.10 10.03 0.52
N SER A 47 -17.45 10.09 1.80
CA SER A 47 -17.56 11.36 2.51
C SER A 47 -16.16 11.86 2.87
N THR A 48 -15.88 13.12 2.55
CA THR A 48 -14.65 13.80 2.95
C THR A 48 -14.91 14.63 4.19
N GLY A 49 -14.10 14.45 5.23
CA GLY A 49 -14.16 15.24 6.46
C GLY A 49 -15.31 14.86 7.39
N ARG A 50 -16.04 15.85 7.92
CA ARG A 50 -17.16 15.69 8.87
C ARG A 50 -18.53 15.62 8.19
N GLY A 51 -18.60 15.14 6.95
CA GLY A 51 -19.86 15.06 6.19
C GLY A 51 -20.10 16.19 5.18
N THR A 52 -19.24 17.21 5.15
CA THR A 52 -19.41 18.44 4.35
C THR A 52 -19.16 18.27 2.85
N GLY A 53 -18.55 17.17 2.42
CA GLY A 53 -18.35 16.87 1.00
C GLY A 53 -18.54 15.38 0.73
N LYS A 54 -19.21 15.06 -0.38
CA LYS A 54 -19.25 13.71 -0.94
C LYS A 54 -18.53 13.74 -2.29
N ARG A 55 -17.59 12.84 -2.48
CA ARG A 55 -16.89 12.67 -3.76
C ARG A 55 -17.07 11.25 -4.25
N LYS A 56 -17.27 11.07 -5.55
CA LYS A 56 -17.29 9.73 -6.17
C LYS A 56 -15.90 9.11 -6.08
N LEU A 57 -15.83 7.81 -5.85
CA LEU A 57 -14.56 7.07 -5.82
C LEU A 57 -13.77 7.22 -7.12
N SER A 58 -14.45 7.33 -8.26
CA SER A 58 -13.85 7.63 -9.57
C SER A 58 -13.11 8.98 -9.63
N SER A 59 -13.59 9.98 -8.88
CA SER A 59 -12.99 11.32 -8.82
C SER A 59 -11.82 11.40 -7.83
N THR A 60 -11.47 10.30 -7.16
CA THR A 60 -10.42 10.28 -6.13
C THR A 60 -9.06 10.12 -6.81
N PRO A 61 -8.08 11.01 -6.56
CA PRO A 61 -6.77 10.91 -7.19
C PRO A 61 -6.08 9.59 -6.83
N THR A 62 -5.38 9.01 -7.79
CA THR A 62 -4.51 7.86 -7.54
C THR A 62 -3.27 8.32 -6.78
N THR A 63 -2.87 7.56 -5.77
CA THR A 63 -1.67 7.87 -4.98
C THR A 63 -0.44 7.59 -5.83
N LYS A 64 0.27 8.63 -6.25
CA LYS A 64 1.54 8.51 -6.95
C LYS A 64 2.66 8.20 -5.95
N LYS A 65 3.53 7.25 -6.28
CA LYS A 65 4.76 7.03 -5.52
C LYS A 65 5.71 8.18 -5.83
N VAL A 66 6.05 8.98 -4.81
CA VAL A 66 7.07 10.02 -4.96
C VAL A 66 8.43 9.34 -5.09
N SER A 67 9.24 9.76 -6.06
CA SER A 67 10.61 9.27 -6.22
C SER A 67 11.44 9.67 -5.00
N THR A 68 12.19 8.71 -4.47
CA THR A 68 13.17 8.97 -3.41
C THR A 68 14.55 9.26 -3.97
N LYS A 69 14.78 9.15 -5.27
CA LYS A 69 16.09 9.41 -5.89
C LYS A 69 16.57 10.84 -5.63
N GLY A 70 17.81 10.99 -5.16
CA GLY A 70 18.46 12.27 -4.84
C GLY A 70 18.11 12.84 -3.46
N ARG A 71 17.23 12.20 -2.69
CA ARG A 71 16.82 12.68 -1.37
C ARG A 71 17.91 12.36 -0.33
N THR A 72 18.20 13.32 0.55
CA THR A 72 19.12 13.07 1.65
C THR A 72 18.39 12.32 2.76
N ARG A 73 18.95 11.21 3.22
CA ARG A 73 18.44 10.45 4.37
C ARG A 73 19.54 10.31 5.42
N SER A 74 19.17 10.46 6.69
CA SER A 74 20.05 10.08 7.79
C SER A 74 20.35 8.58 7.72
N THR A 75 21.59 8.21 8.00
CA THR A 75 22.04 6.82 8.05
C THR A 75 21.68 6.13 9.37
N GLY A 76 21.15 6.88 10.35
CA GLY A 76 20.86 6.38 11.71
C GLY A 76 22.11 6.08 12.53
N ARG A 77 23.30 6.50 12.07
CA ARG A 77 24.59 6.35 12.76
C ARG A 77 25.24 7.73 12.91
N GLY A 78 24.91 8.43 13.99
CA GLY A 78 25.39 9.79 14.25
C GLY A 78 24.85 10.84 13.27
N THR A 79 25.66 11.84 12.94
CA THR A 79 25.30 12.95 12.02
C THR A 79 25.45 12.61 10.54
N GLY A 80 25.79 11.35 10.22
CA GLY A 80 25.95 10.90 8.84
C GLY A 80 24.66 10.98 8.03
N SER A 81 24.75 11.52 6.81
CA SER A 81 23.66 11.52 5.84
C SER A 81 24.13 10.99 4.49
N ARG A 82 23.25 10.32 3.76
CA ARG A 82 23.53 9.80 2.41
C ARG A 82 22.40 10.14 1.45
N LYS A 83 22.74 10.24 0.17
CA LYS A 83 21.76 10.36 -0.91
C LYS A 83 21.15 9.00 -1.21
N THR A 84 19.85 8.99 -1.47
CA THR A 84 19.15 7.80 -1.99
C THR A 84 19.29 7.76 -3.49
N GLU A 85 19.77 6.63 -4.02
CA GLU A 85 19.95 6.43 -5.46
C GLU A 85 18.71 5.81 -6.13
N SER A 86 17.74 5.34 -5.32
CA SER A 86 16.48 4.70 -5.73
C SER A 86 15.23 5.41 -5.25
#